data_AF-A0A1G2VAG0-F1
#
_entry.id   AF-A0A1G2VAG0-F1
#
_cell.length_a   1.000
_cell.length_b   1.000
_cell.length_c   1.000
_cell.angle_alpha   90.00
_cell.angle_beta   90.00
_cell.angle_gamma   90.00
#
_symmetry.space_group_name_H-M   'P 1'
#
loop_
_entity.id
_entity.type
_entity.pdbx_description
1 polymer ?
#
loop_
_entity_poly.entity_id
_entity_poly.type
_entity_poly.pdbx_seq_one_letter_code
_entity_poly.pdbx_strand_id
1 'polypeptide(L)'
;MIRTQIQLEKFVWEQLRDRAFLEKSSMAALVRKFVRQALDINTQLPQWQPKDFKFIASGRATGAGAKTISVRHDEAFAKAILKDQV
;
A
#
# COMPACT_ATOMS: atom_id res chain seq x y z
N MET A 1 -3.68 11.60 8.50
CA MET A 1 -2.39 10.90 8.55
C MET A 1 -1.32 11.84 8.01
N ILE A 2 -0.16 11.92 8.66
CA ILE A 2 1.00 12.66 8.15
C ILE A 2 1.96 11.63 7.55
N ARG A 3 2.47 11.89 6.34
CA ARG A 3 3.46 11.01 5.71
C ARG A 3 4.85 11.37 6.23
N THR A 4 5.56 10.37 6.72
CA THR A 4 6.93 10.52 7.21
C THR A 4 7.83 9.52 6.49
N GLN A 5 8.98 9.98 5.99
CA GLN A 5 10.04 9.13 5.47
C GLN A 5 11.10 8.97 6.58
N ILE A 6 11.54 7.74 6.80
CA ILE A 6 12.58 7.42 7.78
C ILE A 6 13.67 6.64 7.07
N GLN A 7 14.92 6.91 7.43
CA GLN A 7 16.07 6.12 7.00
C GLN A 7 16.40 5.11 8.08
N LEU A 8 16.65 3.86 7.67
CA LEU A 8 16.97 2.76 8.56
C LEU A 8 18.30 2.15 8.14
N GLU A 9 19.04 1.65 9.12
CA GLU A 9 20.17 0.78 8.82
C GLU A 9 19.69 -0.50 8.13
N LYS A 10 20.52 -1.02 7.21
CA LYS A 10 20.18 -2.19 6.41
C LYS A 10 19.75 -3.38 7.28
N PHE A 11 20.51 -3.66 8.34
CA PHE A 11 20.20 -4.74 9.29
C PHE A 11 18.82 -4.57 9.92
N VAL A 12 18.46 -3.36 10.36
CA VAL A 12 17.15 -3.06 10.96
C VAL A 12 16.03 -3.24 9.93
N TRP A 13 16.25 -2.79 8.70
CA TRP A 13 15.29 -2.94 7.61
C TRP A 13 15.03 -4.42 7.27
N GLU A 14 16.06 -5.25 7.21
CA GLU A 14 15.93 -6.69 6.96
C GLU A 14 15.12 -7.38 8.05
N GLN A 15 15.43 -7.08 9.32
CA GLN A 15 14.68 -7.62 10.46
C GLN A 15 13.19 -7.21 10.44
N LEU A 16 12.91 -5.95 10.08
CA LEU A 16 11.53 -5.46 9.93
C LEU A 16 10.79 -6.18 8.79
N ARG A 17 11.46 -6.42 7.66
CA ARG A 17 10.88 -7.10 6.51
C ARG A 17 10.52 -8.54 6.86
N ASP A 18 11.44 -9.27 7.47
CA ASP A 18 11.25 -10.69 7.79
C ASP A 18 10.14 -10.83 8.85
N ARG A 19 10.10 -9.92 9.82
CA ARG A 19 9.03 -9.90 10.81
C ARG A 19 7.67 -9.53 10.23
N ALA A 20 7.61 -8.57 9.29
CA ALA A 20 6.38 -8.23 8.59
C ALA A 20 5.81 -9.43 7.80
N PHE A 21 6.69 -10.20 7.16
CA PHE A 21 6.33 -11.44 6.48
C PHE A 21 5.75 -12.48 7.45
N LEU A 22 6.43 -12.73 8.57
CA LEU A 22 5.97 -13.67 9.60
C LEU A 22 4.62 -13.26 10.21
N GLU A 23 4.42 -11.97 10.50
CA GLU A 23 3.17 -11.43 11.06
C GLU A 23 2.06 -11.24 9.99
N LYS A 24 2.30 -11.61 8.72
CA LYS A 24 1.39 -11.40 7.58
C LYS A 24 0.86 -9.95 7.53
N SER A 25 1.71 -8.99 7.85
CA SER A 25 1.37 -7.57 7.92
C SER A 25 2.27 -6.73 7.02
N SER A 26 1.86 -5.50 6.73
CA SER A 26 2.73 -4.58 5.98
C SER A 26 3.82 -4.00 6.89
N MET A 27 5.01 -3.72 6.33
CA MET A 27 6.08 -3.04 7.07
C MET A 27 5.62 -1.73 7.70
N ALA A 28 4.77 -0.96 7.00
CA ALA A 28 4.23 0.29 7.53
C ALA A 28 3.29 0.07 8.73
N ALA A 29 2.52 -1.02 8.76
CA ALA A 29 1.70 -1.39 9.91
C ALA A 29 2.56 -1.78 11.11
N LEU A 30 3.63 -2.54 10.87
CA LEU A 30 4.58 -2.96 11.91
C LEU A 30 5.33 -1.76 12.51
N VAL A 31 5.81 -0.84 11.68
CA VAL A 31 6.46 0.41 12.13
C VAL A 31 5.51 1.24 12.99
N ARG A 32 4.24 1.39 12.59
CA ARG A 32 3.24 2.11 13.40
C ARG A 32 2.99 1.42 14.75
N LYS A 33 2.95 0.09 14.78
CA LYS A 33 2.80 -0.70 16.02
C LYS A 33 3.97 -0.45 16.96
N PHE A 34 5.20 -0.51 16.47
CA PHE A 34 6.40 -0.28 17.28
C PHE A 34 6.52 1.16 17.77
N VAL A 35 6.26 2.15 16.91
CA VAL A 35 6.27 3.57 17.33
C VAL A 35 5.24 3.83 18.41
N ARG A 36 4.04 3.23 18.33
CA ARG A 36 3.02 3.34 19.38
C ARG A 36 3.46 2.70 20.69
N GLN A 37 4.03 1.49 20.62
CA GLN A 37 4.54 0.78 21.80
C GLN A 37 5.68 1.56 22.47
N ALA A 38 6.60 2.12 21.69
CA ALA A 38 7.74 2.89 22.21
C ALA A 38 7.33 4.23 22.86
N LEU A 39 6.19 4.79 22.45
CA LEU A 39 5.64 6.03 22.98
C LEU A 39 4.58 5.80 24.08
N ASP A 40 4.39 4.56 24.54
CA ASP A 40 3.34 4.14 25.47
C ASP A 40 1.94 4.67 25.10
N ILE A 41 1.67 4.80 23.79
CA ILE A 41 0.39 5.25 23.27
C ILE A 41 -0.58 4.08 23.38
N ASN A 42 -1.16 3.92 24.57
CA ASN A 42 -2.20 2.94 24.89
C ASN A 42 -3.59 3.36 24.37
N THR A 43 -3.65 4.30 23.43
CA THR A 43 -4.88 4.62 22.73
C THR A 43 -5.19 3.47 21.77
N GLN A 44 -6.12 2.60 22.16
CA GLN A 44 -6.65 1.52 21.32
C GLN A 44 -6.97 2.11 19.95
N LEU A 45 -6.29 1.62 18.91
CA LEU A 45 -6.75 1.87 17.54
C LEU A 45 -8.16 1.29 17.43
N PRO A 46 -9.11 1.97 16.76
CA PRO A 46 -10.35 1.31 16.39
C PRO A 46 -9.99 0.01 15.66
N GLN A 47 -10.52 -1.11 16.13
CA GLN A 47 -10.39 -2.38 15.44
C GLN A 47 -11.20 -2.25 14.15
N TRP A 48 -10.51 -1.95 13.05
CA TRP A 48 -11.12 -1.89 11.73
C TRP A 48 -11.64 -3.28 11.39
N GLN A 49 -12.96 -3.42 11.40
CA GLN A 49 -13.63 -4.63 10.98
C GLN A 49 -13.72 -4.63 9.45
N PRO A 50 -13.81 -5.80 8.79
CA PRO A 50 -13.97 -5.88 7.33
C PRO A 50 -15.10 -4.99 6.78
N LYS A 51 -16.15 -4.74 7.58
CA LYS A 51 -17.27 -3.85 7.26
C LYS A 51 -16.90 -2.36 7.17
N ASP A 52 -15.79 -1.96 7.79
CA ASP A 52 -15.32 -0.56 7.80
C ASP A 52 -14.51 -0.24 6.53
N PHE A 53 -14.14 -1.27 5.76
CA PHE A 53 -13.57 -1.12 4.44
C PHE A 53 -14.70 -0.95 3.43
N LYS A 54 -14.90 0.27 2.91
CA LYS A 54 -15.65 0.46 1.68
C LYS A 54 -14.87 -0.23 0.57
N PHE A 55 -15.41 -1.32 0.04
CA PHE A 55 -14.85 -2.01 -1.13
C PHE A 55 -14.64 -0.99 -2.24
N ILE A 56 -13.38 -0.60 -2.46
CA ILE A 56 -12.99 0.09 -3.68
C ILE A 56 -12.94 -1.02 -4.72
N ALA A 57 -14.10 -1.31 -5.30
CA ALA A 57 -14.17 -2.13 -6.50
C ALA A 57 -13.12 -1.56 -7.44
N SER A 58 -12.16 -2.40 -7.84
CA SER A 58 -11.22 -2.12 -8.92
C SER A 58 -11.98 -1.34 -9.99
N GLY A 59 -11.62 -0.07 -10.18
CA GLY A 59 -12.37 0.85 -11.02
C GLY A 59 -12.73 0.14 -12.32
N ARG A 60 -14.04 0.09 -12.63
CA ARG A 60 -14.52 -0.60 -13.82
C ARG A 60 -13.87 0.13 -15.00
N ALA A 61 -12.91 -0.51 -15.67
CA ALA A 61 -12.25 0.08 -16.83
C ALA A 61 -13.31 0.26 -17.93
N THR A 62 -13.85 1.47 -18.05
CA THR A 62 -14.84 1.83 -19.07
C THR A 62 -14.09 2.36 -20.29
N GLY A 63 -13.68 1.44 -21.16
CA GLY A 63 -12.98 1.75 -22.41
C GLY A 63 -12.78 0.49 -23.27
N ALA A 64 -12.74 0.66 -24.58
CA ALA A 64 -12.45 -0.45 -25.51
C ALA A 64 -11.07 -1.04 -25.19
N GLY A 65 -11.02 -2.31 -24.77
CA GLY A 65 -9.79 -3.00 -24.37
C GLY A 65 -9.64 -3.29 -22.88
N ALA A 66 -10.64 -2.98 -22.04
CA ALA A 66 -10.64 -3.21 -20.60
C ALA A 66 -10.29 -4.65 -20.15
N LYS A 67 -10.60 -5.66 -20.97
CA LYS A 67 -10.25 -7.07 -20.68
C LYS A 67 -8.76 -7.39 -20.89
N THR A 68 -8.02 -6.57 -21.63
CA THR A 68 -6.66 -6.87 -22.09
C THR A 68 -5.59 -6.05 -21.38
N ILE A 69 -5.99 -5.10 -20.52
CA ILE A 69 -5.07 -4.25 -19.75
C ILE A 69 -4.14 -5.09 -18.88
N SER A 70 -4.65 -6.19 -18.30
CA SER A 70 -3.85 -7.11 -17.48
C SER A 70 -2.69 -7.78 -18.23
N VAL A 71 -2.75 -7.84 -19.57
CA VAL A 71 -1.78 -8.54 -20.42
C VAL A 71 -0.84 -7.55 -21.13
N ARG A 72 -1.26 -6.29 -21.29
CA ARG A 72 -0.55 -5.26 -22.07
C ARG A 72 -0.43 -3.95 -21.30
N HIS A 73 0.03 -4.04 -20.06
CA HIS A 73 0.16 -2.91 -19.15
C HIS A 73 1.06 -1.79 -19.73
N ASP A 74 2.20 -2.17 -20.31
CA ASP A 74 3.18 -1.18 -20.81
C ASP A 74 2.69 -0.47 -22.09
N GLU A 75 2.03 -1.20 -23.00
CA GLU A 75 1.48 -0.62 -24.23
C GLU A 75 0.31 0.34 -23.96
N ALA A 76 -0.51 0.03 -22.96
CA ALA A 76 -1.62 0.88 -22.55
C ALA A 76 -1.11 2.18 -21.90
N PHE A 77 -0.04 2.11 -21.13
CA PHE A 77 0.61 3.28 -20.52
C PHE A 77 1.23 4.20 -21.58
N ALA A 78 1.93 3.64 -22.56
CA ALA A 78 2.51 4.42 -23.66
C ALA A 78 1.45 5.16 -24.49
N LYS A 79 0.32 4.50 -24.79
CA LYS A 79 -0.80 5.15 -25.51
C LYS A 79 -1.48 6.24 -24.71
N ALA A 80 -1.60 6.09 -23.39
CA ALA A 80 -2.18 7.12 -22.54
C ALA A 80 -1.31 8.38 -22.50
N ILE A 81 0.01 8.22 -22.40
CA ILE A 81 0.96 9.34 -22.41
C ILE A 81 0.96 10.07 -23.75
N LEU A 82 0.88 9.35 -24.87
CA LEU A 82 0.87 9.97 -26.21
C LEU A 82 -0.45 10.70 -26.53
N LYS A 83 -1.56 10.34 -25.87
CA LYS A 83 -2.87 10.97 -26.10
C LYS A 83 -3.00 12.34 -25.42
N ASP A 84 -2.22 12.59 -24.38
CA ASP A 84 -2.18 13.86 -23.63
C ASP A 84 -1.19 14.89 -24.24
N GLN A 85 -0.55 14.58 -25.38
CA GLN A 85 0.37 15.49 -26.09
C GLN A 85 -0.21 16.11 -27.38
N VAL A 86 -1.53 16.05 -27.58
CA VAL A 86 -2.24 16.79 -28.64
C VAL A 86 -3.23 17.76 -28.03
#